data_AF-Q93PQ4-F1
#
_entry.id   AF-Q93PQ4-F1
#
_cell.length_a   1.000
_cell.length_b   1.000
_cell.length_c   1.000
_cell.angle_alpha   90.00
_cell.angle_beta   90.00
_cell.angle_gamma   90.00
#
_symmetry.space_group_name_H-M   'P 1'
#
loop_
_entity.id
_entity.type
_entity.pdbx_description
1 polymer ?
#
loop_
_entity_poly.entity_id
_entity_poly.type
_entity_poly.pdbx_seq_one_letter_code
_entity_poly.pdbx_strand_id
1 'polypeptide(L)'
;MDKNNCNNNSYFYERNYYKDVPSTDTKMLEYWNNILGKDVIESIDKAYGVSIEQILFSEYSLNHKYISFATLNQEYSDMCNEKAISYLTKKGTKVLFDQFVLRFLGYGKRVLERKSRKGYIVKVIQDCFLKNLAERILDVSLSTLIFEMYLAKEQGELRGNDEAEEYKDYNQRFLGNDKYIKELFSIYPGLKRMLIELMENLANNYILLQERMEKDTLLLEDKFGGKKVWTEVKNIRTSGSDSHKKEG
;
A
#
# COMPACT_ATOMS: atom_id res chain seq x y z
N MET A 1 -37.31 -13.09 -6.71
CA MET A 1 -36.79 -11.72 -6.47
C MET A 1 -35.80 -11.84 -5.32
N ASP A 2 -34.56 -12.20 -5.66
CA ASP A 2 -33.47 -12.25 -4.68
C ASP A 2 -32.67 -10.96 -4.80
N LYS A 3 -32.73 -10.14 -3.75
CA LYS A 3 -31.90 -8.94 -3.62
C LYS A 3 -30.45 -9.39 -3.34
N ASN A 4 -29.57 -9.04 -4.27
CA ASN A 4 -28.15 -8.74 -4.07
C ASN A 4 -27.41 -9.56 -3.01
N ASN A 5 -26.87 -10.70 -3.44
CA ASN A 5 -25.77 -11.38 -2.74
C ASN A 5 -24.43 -11.10 -3.44
N CYS A 6 -24.18 -9.83 -3.76
CA CYS A 6 -22.80 -9.37 -3.92
C CYS A 6 -22.27 -9.19 -2.49
N ASN A 7 -21.28 -10.01 -2.09
CA ASN A 7 -20.54 -9.78 -0.86
C ASN A 7 -20.00 -8.34 -0.89
N ASN A 8 -20.67 -7.44 -0.17
CA ASN A 8 -20.41 -6.01 -0.11
C ASN A 8 -19.09 -5.75 0.65
N ASN A 9 -17.97 -5.96 -0.05
CA ASN A 9 -16.60 -5.77 0.44
C ASN A 9 -16.06 -4.36 0.12
N SER A 10 -16.93 -3.36 -0.06
CA SER A 10 -16.46 -1.97 -0.21
C SER A 10 -16.10 -1.40 1.17
N TYR A 11 -15.03 -0.61 1.22
CA TYR A 11 -14.56 0.07 2.43
C TYR A 11 -15.65 0.87 3.15
N PHE A 12 -16.68 1.33 2.45
CA PHE A 12 -17.81 2.05 3.06
C PHE A 12 -18.62 1.17 4.01
N TYR A 13 -18.73 -0.14 3.76
CA TYR A 13 -19.47 -1.07 4.63
C TYR A 13 -18.70 -1.47 5.89
N GLU A 14 -17.40 -1.19 5.94
CA GLU A 14 -16.60 -1.40 7.14
C GLU A 14 -16.77 -0.25 8.15
N ARG A 15 -17.37 0.87 7.71
CA ARG A 15 -17.52 2.10 8.48
C ARG A 15 -18.96 2.27 8.92
N ASN A 16 -19.15 2.53 10.21
CA ASN A 16 -20.40 3.04 10.75
C ASN A 16 -20.23 4.53 11.00
N TYR A 17 -20.77 5.35 10.08
CA TYR A 17 -20.71 6.80 10.16
C TYR A 17 -21.60 7.33 11.28
N TYR A 18 -21.06 8.20 12.11
CA TYR A 18 -21.87 8.98 13.03
C TYR A 18 -22.64 10.05 12.24
N LYS A 19 -23.84 10.39 12.70
CA LYS A 19 -24.75 11.26 11.94
C LYS A 19 -24.25 12.71 11.80
N ASP A 20 -23.30 13.12 12.63
CA ASP A 20 -22.82 14.49 12.66
C ASP A 20 -21.68 14.68 11.65
N VAL A 21 -21.79 15.74 10.85
CA VAL A 21 -20.72 16.25 9.98
C VAL A 21 -20.18 17.51 10.66
N PRO A 22 -19.05 17.43 11.40
CA PRO A 22 -18.60 18.50 12.28
C PRO A 22 -18.16 19.76 11.53
N SER A 23 -17.60 19.62 10.32
CA SER A 23 -17.36 20.73 9.40
C SER A 23 -17.10 20.22 7.98
N THR A 24 -17.61 20.93 6.97
CA THR A 24 -17.32 20.67 5.55
C THR A 24 -16.14 21.52 5.10
N ASP A 25 -15.04 20.88 4.68
CA ASP A 25 -13.97 21.59 3.96
C ASP A 25 -14.40 21.76 2.50
N THR A 26 -14.84 22.98 2.16
CA THR A 26 -15.33 23.33 0.82
C THR A 26 -14.28 23.10 -0.27
N LYS A 27 -12.99 23.26 0.03
CA LYS A 27 -11.91 23.02 -0.96
C LYS A 27 -11.77 21.55 -1.28
N MET A 28 -11.90 20.69 -0.26
CA MET A 28 -11.84 19.24 -0.45
C MET A 28 -13.05 18.74 -1.25
N LEU A 29 -14.25 19.29 -1.01
CA LEU A 29 -15.43 18.96 -1.80
C LEU A 29 -15.30 19.43 -3.25
N GLU A 30 -14.79 20.64 -3.47
CA GLU A 30 -14.57 21.17 -4.81
C GLU A 30 -13.55 20.33 -5.60
N TYR A 31 -12.48 19.90 -4.93
CA TYR A 31 -11.50 18.97 -5.48
C TYR A 31 -12.16 17.67 -5.96
N TRP A 32 -12.95 17.00 -5.12
CA TRP A 32 -13.62 15.76 -5.51
C TRP A 32 -14.71 15.95 -6.57
N ASN A 33 -15.43 17.07 -6.54
CA ASN A 33 -16.39 17.43 -7.59
C ASN A 33 -15.73 17.61 -8.95
N ASN A 34 -14.55 18.24 -8.99
CA ASN A 34 -13.81 18.47 -10.23
C ASN A 34 -13.23 17.17 -10.81
N ILE A 35 -12.86 16.21 -9.95
CA ILE A 35 -12.26 14.94 -10.37
C ILE A 35 -13.30 13.92 -10.80
N LEU A 36 -14.32 13.71 -9.98
CA LEU A 36 -15.31 12.64 -10.21
C LEU A 36 -16.45 13.14 -11.09
N GLY A 37 -16.71 14.45 -11.09
CA GLY A 37 -17.91 15.02 -11.68
C GLY A 37 -19.13 14.89 -10.75
N LYS A 38 -20.05 15.86 -10.86
CA LYS A 38 -21.27 15.89 -10.03
C LYS A 38 -22.12 14.64 -10.17
N ASP A 39 -22.23 14.10 -11.39
CA ASP A 39 -23.05 12.92 -11.70
C ASP A 39 -22.57 11.67 -10.95
N VAL A 40 -21.25 11.51 -10.81
CA VAL A 40 -20.66 10.39 -10.07
C VAL A 40 -20.89 10.56 -8.57
N ILE A 41 -20.72 11.78 -8.05
CA ILE A 41 -20.97 12.08 -6.63
C ILE A 41 -22.43 11.79 -6.25
N GLU A 42 -23.40 12.22 -7.07
CA GLU A 42 -24.82 11.90 -6.85
C GLU A 42 -25.12 10.39 -6.90
N SER A 43 -24.31 9.64 -7.65
CA SER A 43 -24.46 8.19 -7.77
C SER A 43 -23.90 7.44 -6.55
N ILE A 44 -22.95 8.01 -5.81
CA ILE A 44 -22.37 7.40 -4.59
C ILE A 44 -23.44 7.21 -3.52
N ASP A 45 -24.25 8.25 -3.26
CA ASP A 45 -25.32 8.18 -2.27
C ASP A 45 -26.36 7.10 -2.64
N LYS A 46 -26.75 7.04 -3.92
CA LYS A 46 -27.68 6.02 -4.41
C LYS A 46 -27.12 4.60 -4.30
N ALA A 47 -25.82 4.40 -4.54
CA ALA A 47 -25.20 3.09 -4.58
C ALA A 47 -24.87 2.55 -3.17
N TYR A 48 -24.41 3.43 -2.27
CA TYR A 48 -23.86 3.04 -0.98
C TYR A 48 -24.68 3.53 0.22
N GLY A 49 -25.69 4.38 0.01
CA GLY A 49 -26.54 4.94 1.06
C GLY A 49 -25.80 5.88 2.00
N VAL A 50 -24.70 6.47 1.55
CA VAL A 50 -23.86 7.40 2.30
C VAL A 50 -23.41 8.51 1.36
N SER A 51 -23.51 9.76 1.82
CA SER A 51 -23.13 10.92 1.03
C SER A 51 -21.60 11.10 0.99
N ILE A 52 -21.09 11.84 0.00
CA ILE A 52 -19.66 12.13 -0.10
C ILE A 52 -19.17 12.96 1.09
N GLU A 53 -20.01 13.86 1.60
CA GLU A 53 -19.73 14.67 2.78
C GLU A 53 -19.57 13.79 4.03
N GLN A 54 -20.45 12.80 4.20
CA GLN A 54 -20.33 11.84 5.29
C GLN A 54 -19.05 10.99 5.14
N ILE A 55 -18.73 10.56 3.92
CA ILE A 55 -17.51 9.80 3.64
C ILE A 55 -16.25 10.59 4.01
N LEU A 56 -16.22 11.87 3.69
CA LEU A 56 -15.05 12.74 3.84
C LEU A 56 -14.90 13.34 5.24
N PHE A 57 -16.02 13.70 5.88
CA PHE A 57 -16.00 14.57 7.06
C PHE A 57 -16.61 13.97 8.33
N SER A 58 -17.46 12.94 8.23
CA SER A 58 -18.01 12.32 9.44
C SER A 58 -16.98 11.45 10.12
N GLU A 59 -16.97 11.50 11.46
CA GLU A 59 -16.34 10.45 12.24
C GLU A 59 -17.06 9.11 11.98
N TYR A 60 -16.30 8.02 12.06
CA TYR A 60 -16.85 6.68 11.89
C TYR A 60 -16.19 5.70 12.86
N SER A 61 -16.95 4.68 13.26
CA SER A 61 -16.37 3.49 13.89
C SER A 61 -16.14 2.39 12.86
N LEU A 62 -15.12 1.57 13.08
CA LEU A 62 -14.86 0.40 12.25
C LEU A 62 -15.57 -0.84 12.82
N ASN A 63 -16.12 -1.64 11.93
CA ASN A 63 -16.53 -2.99 12.28
C ASN A 63 -15.30 -3.77 12.78
N HIS A 64 -15.37 -4.34 13.99
CA HIS A 64 -14.24 -4.91 14.73
C HIS A 64 -13.55 -6.11 14.03
N LYS A 65 -14.10 -6.56 12.92
CA LYS A 65 -13.51 -7.60 12.06
C LYS A 65 -12.29 -7.12 11.25
N TYR A 66 -12.06 -5.81 11.19
CA TYR A 66 -10.96 -5.17 10.44
C TYR A 66 -9.93 -4.55 11.39
N ILE A 67 -8.68 -4.37 10.93
CA ILE A 67 -7.58 -3.78 11.73
C ILE A 67 -8.08 -2.51 12.42
N SER A 68 -7.84 -2.39 13.73
CA SER A 68 -8.34 -1.24 14.50
C SER A 68 -7.78 0.08 13.94
N PHE A 69 -8.59 1.13 13.95
CA PHE A 69 -8.18 2.46 13.47
C PHE A 69 -6.94 2.98 14.20
N ALA A 70 -6.82 2.69 15.51
CA ALA A 70 -5.66 3.04 16.32
C ALA A 70 -4.38 2.35 15.80
N THR A 71 -4.46 1.05 15.48
CA THR A 71 -3.36 0.29 14.88
C THR A 71 -2.94 0.88 13.54
N LEU A 72 -3.90 1.16 12.64
CA LEU A 72 -3.63 1.77 11.34
C LEU A 72 -2.97 3.16 11.46
N ASN A 73 -3.34 3.97 12.46
CA ASN A 73 -2.75 5.29 12.67
C ASN A 73 -1.35 5.23 13.27
N GLN A 74 -1.09 4.27 14.15
CA GLN A 74 0.26 4.03 14.65
C GLN A 74 1.17 3.56 13.52
N GLU A 75 0.73 2.55 12.75
CA GLU A 75 1.44 2.03 11.59
C GLU A 75 1.73 3.11 10.55
N TYR A 76 0.77 4.00 10.33
CA TYR A 76 0.93 5.17 9.48
C TYR A 76 2.00 6.15 9.97
N SER A 77 1.99 6.54 11.25
CA SER A 77 3.00 7.44 11.81
C SER A 77 4.39 6.83 11.66
N ASP A 78 4.51 5.55 12.01
CA ASP A 78 5.71 4.75 11.88
C ASP A 78 6.20 4.64 10.42
N MET A 79 5.29 4.58 9.45
CA MET A 79 5.53 4.49 8.02
C MET A 79 5.99 5.82 7.42
N CYS A 80 5.33 6.93 7.77
CA CYS A 80 5.68 8.26 7.26
C CYS A 80 7.03 8.73 7.78
N ASN A 81 7.41 8.35 9.00
CA ASN A 81 8.68 8.75 9.62
C ASN A 81 9.86 7.83 9.24
N GLU A 82 9.62 6.79 8.43
CA GLU A 82 10.67 5.86 8.03
C GLU A 82 11.64 6.51 7.03
N LYS A 83 12.94 6.23 7.20
CA LYS A 83 13.94 6.71 6.24
C LYS A 83 13.90 5.86 4.98
N ALA A 84 13.94 6.52 3.83
CA ALA A 84 14.13 5.84 2.55
C ALA A 84 15.41 4.98 2.60
N ILE A 85 15.29 3.71 2.22
CA ILE A 85 16.45 2.82 2.13
C ILE A 85 17.04 2.87 0.73
N SER A 86 18.33 2.62 0.58
CA SER A 86 18.91 2.37 -0.74
C SER A 86 18.48 0.98 -1.21
N TYR A 87 17.67 0.92 -2.26
CA TYR A 87 17.32 -0.32 -2.93
C TYR A 87 17.58 -0.19 -4.42
N LEU A 88 18.52 -0.98 -4.93
CA LEU A 88 18.81 -1.09 -6.36
C LEU A 88 18.19 -2.39 -6.86
N THR A 89 17.45 -2.31 -7.96
CA THR A 89 17.12 -3.52 -8.72
C THR A 89 18.43 -4.16 -9.21
N LYS A 90 18.43 -5.49 -9.44
CA LYS A 90 19.63 -6.26 -9.86
C LYS A 90 20.35 -5.72 -11.13
N LYS A 91 19.72 -4.81 -11.89
CA LYS A 91 20.25 -4.20 -13.11
C LYS A 91 20.63 -2.72 -12.96
N GLY A 92 20.60 -2.16 -11.75
CA GLY A 92 20.80 -0.73 -11.53
C GLY A 92 19.67 0.14 -12.08
N THR A 93 18.55 -0.46 -12.48
CA THR A 93 17.38 0.27 -12.98
C THR A 93 16.71 0.98 -11.81
N LYS A 94 16.60 2.30 -11.93
CA LYS A 94 15.91 3.17 -10.97
C LYS A 94 14.41 2.88 -11.04
N VAL A 95 13.79 2.67 -9.88
CA VAL A 95 12.34 2.45 -9.79
C VAL A 95 11.64 3.78 -10.12
N LEU A 96 10.51 3.73 -10.82
CA LEU A 96 9.69 4.93 -11.03
C LEU A 96 9.18 5.44 -9.68
N PHE A 97 9.15 6.75 -9.49
CA PHE A 97 8.77 7.39 -8.23
C PHE A 97 9.55 6.82 -7.02
N ASP A 98 10.86 6.64 -7.18
CA ASP A 98 11.70 5.97 -6.18
C ASP A 98 11.65 6.61 -4.79
N GLN A 99 11.52 7.93 -4.68
CA GLN A 99 11.40 8.59 -3.37
C GLN A 99 10.18 8.10 -2.59
N PHE A 100 9.07 7.82 -3.30
CA PHE A 100 7.89 7.23 -2.70
C PHE A 100 8.14 5.76 -2.36
N VAL A 101 8.57 4.94 -3.32
CA VAL A 101 8.74 3.49 -3.12
C VAL A 101 9.76 3.16 -2.03
N LEU A 102 10.93 3.81 -2.04
CA LEU A 102 12.03 3.54 -1.12
C LEU A 102 11.68 3.84 0.34
N ARG A 103 10.81 4.82 0.59
CA ARG A 103 10.29 5.15 1.92
C ARG A 103 9.50 3.96 2.50
N PHE A 104 8.58 3.41 1.71
CA PHE A 104 7.73 2.29 2.16
C PHE A 104 8.46 0.94 2.19
N LEU A 105 9.52 0.77 1.40
CA LEU A 105 10.40 -0.40 1.50
C LEU A 105 11.07 -0.50 2.87
N GLY A 106 11.53 0.61 3.45
CA GLY A 106 12.10 0.63 4.80
C GLY A 106 11.11 0.12 5.84
N TYR A 107 9.86 0.59 5.73
CA TYR A 107 8.80 0.22 6.67
C TYR A 107 8.44 -1.26 6.52
N GLY A 108 8.23 -1.72 5.29
CA GLY A 108 7.91 -3.12 5.01
C GLY A 108 9.02 -4.08 5.48
N LYS A 109 10.30 -3.69 5.35
CA LYS A 109 11.43 -4.45 5.92
C LYS A 109 11.27 -4.63 7.43
N ARG A 110 10.97 -3.54 8.14
CA ARG A 110 10.77 -3.55 9.59
C ARG A 110 9.56 -4.39 10.00
N VAL A 111 8.47 -4.34 9.24
CA VAL A 111 7.29 -5.22 9.44
C VAL A 111 7.69 -6.69 9.32
N LEU A 112 8.44 -7.05 8.28
CA LEU A 112 8.94 -8.41 8.09
C LEU A 112 9.82 -8.86 9.28
N GLU A 113 10.74 -8.01 9.72
CA GLU A 113 11.63 -8.30 10.85
C GLU A 113 10.87 -8.47 12.17
N ARG A 114 9.89 -7.61 12.46
CA ARG A 114 9.03 -7.69 13.66
C ARG A 114 8.23 -9.00 13.72
N LYS A 115 7.82 -9.54 12.57
CA LYS A 115 7.04 -10.79 12.49
C LYS A 115 7.90 -12.05 12.53
N SER A 116 9.22 -11.92 12.36
CA SER A 116 10.12 -13.07 12.51
C SER A 116 10.23 -13.49 13.97
N ARG A 117 9.84 -14.74 14.28
CA ARG A 117 9.92 -15.31 15.65
C ARG A 117 11.31 -15.24 16.30
N LYS A 118 12.37 -15.13 15.50
CA LYS A 118 13.77 -15.07 15.97
C LYS A 118 14.47 -13.77 15.59
N GLY A 119 13.76 -12.79 15.01
CA GLY A 119 14.37 -11.62 14.38
C GLY A 119 15.29 -11.97 13.21
N TYR A 120 15.23 -13.21 12.72
CA TYR A 120 16.06 -13.74 11.65
C TYR A 120 15.23 -13.96 10.40
N ILE A 121 15.68 -13.39 9.29
CA ILE A 121 15.14 -13.66 7.96
C ILE A 121 16.31 -14.09 7.07
N VAL A 122 16.11 -15.18 6.31
CA VAL A 122 17.11 -15.62 5.33
C VAL A 122 17.28 -14.53 4.27
N LYS A 123 18.53 -14.13 4.00
CA LYS A 123 18.83 -13.01 3.09
C LYS A 123 18.14 -13.12 1.72
N VAL A 124 18.09 -14.32 1.12
CA VAL A 124 17.43 -14.51 -0.18
C VAL A 124 15.91 -14.30 -0.10
N ILE A 125 15.29 -14.62 1.03
CA ILE A 125 13.86 -14.40 1.30
C ILE A 125 13.63 -12.90 1.47
N GLN A 126 14.48 -12.22 2.23
CA GLN A 126 14.42 -10.77 2.42
C GLN A 126 14.60 -10.01 1.10
N ASP A 127 15.60 -10.36 0.29
CA ASP A 127 15.86 -9.72 -1.00
C ASP A 127 14.68 -9.95 -1.97
N CYS A 128 14.11 -11.15 -1.97
CA CYS A 128 12.92 -11.46 -2.76
C CYS A 128 11.69 -10.69 -2.29
N PHE A 129 11.50 -10.57 -0.97
CA PHE A 129 10.44 -9.77 -0.35
C PHE A 129 10.54 -8.31 -0.76
N LEU A 130 11.71 -7.68 -0.59
CA LEU A 130 11.90 -6.26 -0.91
C LEU A 130 11.69 -5.99 -2.41
N LYS A 131 12.11 -6.91 -3.28
CA LYS A 131 11.83 -6.82 -4.71
C LYS A 131 10.34 -6.85 -5.01
N ASN A 132 9.63 -7.84 -4.46
CA ASN A 132 8.21 -7.97 -4.71
C ASN A 132 7.42 -6.81 -4.09
N LEU A 133 7.83 -6.35 -2.91
CA LEU A 133 7.20 -5.22 -2.25
C LEU A 133 7.37 -3.93 -3.08
N ALA A 134 8.55 -3.67 -3.63
CA ALA A 134 8.80 -2.49 -4.45
C ALA A 134 7.87 -2.44 -5.67
N GLU A 135 7.74 -3.58 -6.36
CA GLU A 135 6.86 -3.75 -7.52
C GLU A 135 5.39 -3.50 -7.14
N ARG A 136 4.93 -4.13 -6.04
CA ARG A 136 3.53 -4.01 -5.60
C ARG A 136 3.18 -2.62 -5.07
N ILE A 137 4.10 -1.94 -4.38
CA ILE A 137 3.88 -0.55 -3.95
C ILE A 137 3.66 0.32 -5.17
N LEU A 138 4.53 0.20 -6.19
CA LEU A 138 4.42 0.96 -7.42
C LEU A 138 3.11 0.63 -8.14
N ASP A 139 2.76 -0.65 -8.32
CA ASP A 139 1.52 -1.06 -8.98
C ASP A 139 0.27 -0.43 -8.34
N VAL A 140 0.23 -0.37 -7.01
CA VAL A 140 -0.90 0.18 -6.27
C VAL A 140 -0.95 1.71 -6.27
N SER A 141 0.20 2.39 -6.35
CA SER A 141 0.27 3.85 -6.26
C SER A 141 0.42 4.57 -7.60
N LEU A 142 0.81 3.88 -8.66
CA LEU A 142 1.26 4.49 -9.92
C LEU A 142 0.26 5.48 -10.49
N SER A 143 -1.01 5.09 -10.63
CA SER A 143 -2.05 5.95 -11.21
C SER A 143 -2.30 7.20 -10.38
N THR A 144 -2.30 7.08 -9.04
CA THR A 144 -2.44 8.23 -8.13
C THR A 144 -1.24 9.18 -8.28
N LEU A 145 -0.02 8.66 -8.32
CA LEU A 145 1.19 9.47 -8.44
C LEU A 145 1.27 10.19 -9.78
N ILE A 146 0.90 9.53 -10.88
CA ILE A 146 0.83 10.16 -12.20
C ILE A 146 -0.20 11.29 -12.21
N PHE A 147 -1.38 11.04 -11.63
CA PHE A 147 -2.46 12.02 -11.58
C PHE A 147 -2.08 13.24 -10.73
N GLU A 148 -1.48 13.04 -9.56
CA GLU A 148 -1.00 14.12 -8.70
C GLU A 148 0.13 14.93 -9.36
N MET A 149 1.04 14.28 -10.08
CA MET A 149 2.06 14.96 -10.88
C MET A 149 1.42 15.82 -11.98
N TYR A 150 0.38 15.30 -12.65
CA TYR A 150 -0.38 16.05 -13.64
C TYR A 150 -1.05 17.29 -13.02
N LEU A 151 -1.70 17.16 -11.87
CA LEU A 151 -2.29 18.30 -11.17
C LEU A 151 -1.26 19.37 -10.81
N ALA A 152 -0.10 18.96 -10.29
CA ALA A 152 0.99 19.88 -9.98
C ALA A 152 1.52 20.60 -11.24
N LYS A 153 1.52 19.92 -12.40
CA LYS A 153 1.87 20.52 -13.70
C LYS A 153 0.86 21.56 -14.14
N GLU A 154 -0.43 21.23 -14.12
CA GLU A 154 -1.52 22.14 -14.50
C GLU A 154 -1.55 23.41 -13.64
N GLN A 155 -1.13 23.29 -12.37
CA GLN A 155 -1.04 24.41 -11.44
C GLN A 155 0.27 25.22 -11.57
N GLY A 156 1.18 24.82 -12.47
CA GLY A 156 2.47 25.48 -12.67
C GLY A 156 3.43 25.30 -11.48
N GLU A 157 3.24 24.28 -10.65
CA GLU A 157 4.04 24.04 -9.45
C GLU A 157 5.33 23.26 -9.74
N LEU A 158 5.39 22.50 -10.83
CA LEU A 158 6.57 21.72 -11.22
C LEU A 158 7.68 22.62 -11.79
N ARG A 159 8.93 22.29 -11.46
CA ARG A 159 10.12 22.96 -11.98
C ARG A 159 10.80 22.10 -13.04
N GLY A 160 11.14 22.71 -14.16
CA GLY A 160 11.87 22.05 -15.24
C GLY A 160 11.62 22.75 -16.57
N ASN A 161 12.53 22.57 -17.52
CA ASN A 161 12.38 23.05 -18.89
C ASN A 161 11.75 21.98 -19.80
N ASP A 162 11.69 20.73 -19.33
CA ASP A 162 11.12 19.58 -20.02
C ASP A 162 10.45 18.59 -19.06
N GLU A 163 9.75 17.61 -19.61
CA GLU A 163 9.00 16.60 -18.85
C GLU A 163 9.90 15.74 -17.93
N ALA A 164 11.16 15.54 -18.31
CA ALA A 164 12.09 14.74 -17.51
C ALA A 164 12.58 15.52 -16.28
N GLU A 165 12.84 16.82 -16.43
CA GLU A 165 13.14 17.73 -15.33
C GLU A 165 11.93 17.90 -14.40
N GLU A 166 10.73 18.08 -14.94
CA GLU A 166 9.47 18.16 -14.17
C GLU A 166 9.24 16.89 -13.34
N TYR A 167 9.40 15.70 -13.94
CA TYR A 167 9.31 14.43 -13.23
C TYR A 167 10.34 14.33 -12.11
N LYS A 168 11.58 14.77 -12.36
CA LYS A 168 12.65 14.73 -11.37
C LYS A 168 12.34 15.67 -10.20
N ASP A 169 11.83 16.88 -10.47
CA ASP A 169 11.38 17.82 -9.44
C ASP A 169 10.22 17.25 -8.63
N TYR A 170 9.19 16.70 -9.28
CA TYR A 170 8.08 16.04 -8.59
C TYR A 170 8.57 14.93 -7.65
N ASN A 171 9.35 14.00 -8.20
CA ASN A 171 9.86 12.87 -7.46
C ASN A 171 10.75 13.30 -6.28
N GLN A 172 11.60 14.32 -6.44
CA GLN A 172 12.50 14.76 -5.36
C GLN A 172 11.83 15.70 -4.35
N ARG A 173 11.17 16.76 -4.81
CA ARG A 173 10.67 17.85 -3.95
C ARG A 173 9.32 17.54 -3.33
N PHE A 174 8.44 16.82 -4.03
CA PHE A 174 7.13 16.44 -3.52
C PHE A 174 7.21 15.11 -2.80
N LEU A 175 7.60 14.03 -3.49
CA LEU A 175 7.61 12.68 -2.89
C LEU A 175 8.72 12.50 -1.83
N GLY A 176 9.77 13.33 -1.86
CA GLY A 176 10.77 13.41 -0.79
C GLY A 176 10.31 14.19 0.45
N ASN A 177 9.17 14.88 0.41
CA ASN A 177 8.70 15.75 1.49
C ASN A 177 7.65 15.06 2.39
N ASP A 178 7.96 14.91 3.67
CA ASP A 178 7.10 14.25 4.65
C ASP A 178 5.72 14.90 4.81
N LYS A 179 5.65 16.23 4.70
CA LYS A 179 4.39 16.98 4.80
C LYS A 179 3.52 16.69 3.59
N TYR A 180 4.09 16.68 2.39
CA TYR A 180 3.38 16.33 1.17
C TYR A 180 2.86 14.88 1.22
N ILE A 181 3.68 13.93 1.66
CA ILE A 181 3.23 12.53 1.80
C ILE A 181 2.07 12.42 2.80
N LYS A 182 2.09 13.18 3.90
CA LYS A 182 0.98 13.21 4.86
C LYS A 182 -0.29 13.81 4.25
N GLU A 183 -0.17 14.87 3.48
CA GLU A 183 -1.28 15.50 2.75
C GLU A 183 -1.84 14.56 1.69
N LEU A 184 -0.98 13.91 0.90
CA LEU A 184 -1.35 12.90 -0.09
C LEU A 184 -2.19 11.79 0.56
N PHE A 185 -1.77 11.26 1.71
CA PHE A 185 -2.56 10.23 2.40
C PHE A 185 -3.82 10.74 3.10
N SER A 186 -3.89 12.04 3.39
CA SER A 186 -5.13 12.68 3.84
C SER A 186 -6.15 12.80 2.70
N ILE A 187 -5.68 13.06 1.47
CA ILE A 187 -6.52 13.10 0.27
C ILE A 187 -6.89 11.67 -0.16
N TYR A 188 -5.93 10.75 -0.15
CA TYR A 188 -6.10 9.35 -0.59
C TYR A 188 -5.97 8.35 0.58
N PRO A 189 -6.91 8.33 1.55
CA PRO A 189 -6.85 7.41 2.68
C PRO A 189 -6.99 5.93 2.25
N GLY A 190 -7.61 5.66 1.10
CA GLY A 190 -7.66 4.33 0.50
C GLY A 190 -6.26 3.83 0.10
N LEU A 191 -5.46 4.67 -0.57
CA LEU A 191 -4.08 4.34 -0.92
C LEU A 191 -3.23 4.04 0.32
N LYS A 192 -3.34 4.89 1.35
CA LYS A 192 -2.69 4.66 2.66
C LYS A 192 -2.98 3.25 3.19
N ARG A 193 -4.25 2.87 3.25
CA ARG A 193 -4.67 1.58 3.79
C ARG A 193 -4.20 0.42 2.93
N MET A 194 -4.33 0.52 1.60
CA MET A 194 -3.87 -0.51 0.67
C MET A 194 -2.38 -0.80 0.83
N LEU A 195 -1.54 0.24 1.00
CA LEU A 195 -0.10 0.07 1.21
C LEU A 195 0.21 -0.64 2.53
N ILE A 196 -0.44 -0.24 3.62
CA ILE A 196 -0.28 -0.88 4.93
C ILE A 196 -0.67 -2.36 4.85
N GLU A 197 -1.86 -2.67 4.33
CA GLU A 197 -2.33 -4.04 4.19
C GLU A 197 -1.45 -4.86 3.25
N LEU A 198 -0.95 -4.26 2.16
CA LEU A 198 0.01 -4.90 1.26
C LEU A 198 1.26 -5.33 2.01
N MET A 199 1.86 -4.44 2.80
CA MET A 199 3.08 -4.72 3.56
C MET A 199 2.86 -5.81 4.61
N GLU A 200 1.76 -5.73 5.35
CA GLU A 200 1.37 -6.73 6.36
C GLU A 200 1.14 -8.12 5.74
N ASN A 201 0.32 -8.19 4.69
CA ASN A 201 0.00 -9.46 4.03
C ASN A 201 1.23 -10.08 3.37
N LEU A 202 2.04 -9.26 2.68
CA LEU A 202 3.25 -9.75 2.04
C LEU A 202 4.26 -10.24 3.07
N ALA A 203 4.42 -9.55 4.19
CA ALA A 203 5.29 -10.00 5.26
C ALA A 203 4.81 -11.33 5.85
N ASN A 204 3.51 -11.46 6.15
CA ASN A 204 2.93 -12.74 6.63
C ASN A 204 3.21 -13.90 5.67
N ASN A 205 3.07 -13.67 4.35
CA ASN A 205 3.33 -14.70 3.34
C ASN A 205 4.80 -15.13 3.31
N TYR A 206 5.73 -14.19 3.41
CA TYR A 206 7.17 -14.50 3.40
C TYR A 206 7.64 -15.14 4.72
N ILE A 207 7.04 -14.77 5.86
CA ILE A 207 7.25 -15.47 7.13
C ILE A 207 6.77 -16.91 7.03
N LEU A 208 5.54 -17.13 6.55
CA LEU A 208 4.98 -18.47 6.37
C LEU A 208 5.83 -19.31 5.42
N LEU A 209 6.33 -18.71 4.34
CA LEU A 209 7.25 -19.36 3.41
C LEU A 209 8.51 -19.84 4.14
N GLN A 210 9.19 -18.96 4.89
CA GLN A 210 10.39 -19.35 5.62
C GLN A 210 10.10 -20.43 6.66
N GLU A 211 9.04 -20.28 7.46
CA GLU A 211 8.66 -21.25 8.49
C GLU A 211 8.37 -22.63 7.91
N ARG A 212 7.66 -22.69 6.77
CA ARG A 212 7.41 -23.97 6.08
C ARG A 212 8.67 -24.56 5.49
N MET A 213 9.55 -23.75 4.91
CA MET A 213 10.83 -24.23 4.41
C MET A 213 11.69 -24.85 5.51
N GLU A 214 11.77 -24.19 6.68
CA GLU A 214 12.48 -24.71 7.86
C GLU A 214 11.84 -26.01 8.37
N LYS A 215 10.51 -26.04 8.50
CA LYS A 215 9.78 -27.20 9.04
C LYS A 215 9.82 -28.41 8.11
N ASP A 216 9.70 -28.18 6.80
CA ASP A 216 9.53 -29.23 5.80
C ASP A 216 10.87 -29.63 5.15
N THR A 217 12.02 -29.13 5.65
CA THR A 217 13.35 -29.41 5.06
C THR A 217 13.61 -30.90 4.86
N LEU A 218 13.38 -31.73 5.88
CA LEU A 218 13.59 -33.19 5.79
C LEU A 218 12.66 -33.85 4.76
N LEU A 219 11.42 -33.38 4.66
CA LEU A 219 10.45 -33.88 3.68
C LEU A 219 10.85 -33.49 2.25
N LEU A 220 11.39 -32.28 2.07
CA LEU A 220 11.89 -31.82 0.78
C LEU A 220 13.14 -32.60 0.35
N GLU A 221 14.04 -32.91 1.29
CA GLU A 221 15.22 -33.75 1.04
C GLU A 221 14.85 -35.17 0.62
N ASP A 222 13.89 -35.79 1.32
CA ASP A 222 13.40 -37.13 0.99
C ASP A 222 12.77 -37.18 -0.42
N LYS A 223 11.90 -36.22 -0.74
CA LYS A 223 11.17 -36.22 -2.02
C LYS A 223 11.98 -35.73 -3.21
N PHE A 224 12.85 -34.74 -3.03
CA PHE A 224 13.52 -34.03 -4.12
C PHE A 224 15.05 -34.07 -4.05
N GLY A 225 15.62 -34.45 -2.90
CA GLY A 225 17.06 -34.36 -2.66
C GLY A 225 17.89 -35.45 -3.35
N GLY A 226 17.29 -36.58 -3.76
CA GLY A 226 18.02 -37.65 -4.44
C GLY A 226 19.29 -38.11 -3.68
N LYS A 227 19.22 -38.15 -2.34
CA LYS A 227 20.31 -38.39 -1.37
C LYS A 227 21.28 -37.22 -1.12
N LYS A 228 20.98 -36.00 -1.57
CA LYS A 228 21.72 -34.79 -1.22
C LYS A 228 21.01 -34.03 -0.08
N VAL A 229 21.81 -33.56 0.86
CA VAL A 229 21.37 -32.69 1.96
C VAL A 229 21.06 -31.30 1.40
N TRP A 230 19.94 -30.72 1.85
CA TRP A 230 19.55 -29.36 1.58
C TRP A 230 20.47 -28.41 2.35
N THR A 231 21.27 -27.64 1.62
CA THR A 231 22.24 -26.73 2.24
C THR A 231 21.65 -25.33 2.41
N GLU A 232 21.20 -24.72 1.32
CA GLU A 232 20.64 -23.37 1.37
C GLU A 232 19.77 -23.05 0.14
N VAL A 233 18.91 -22.05 0.33
CA VAL A 233 18.09 -21.48 -0.73
C VAL A 233 18.92 -20.49 -1.53
N LYS A 234 19.17 -20.78 -2.80
CA LYS A 234 19.97 -19.89 -3.68
C LYS A 234 19.15 -18.80 -4.35
N ASN A 235 17.87 -19.05 -4.63
CA ASN A 235 17.02 -18.10 -5.34
C ASN A 235 15.54 -18.37 -5.06
N ILE A 236 14.76 -17.31 -4.93
CA ILE A 236 13.30 -17.35 -4.86
C ILE A 236 12.77 -16.39 -5.91
N ARG A 237 11.85 -16.87 -6.73
CA ARG A 237 11.13 -16.07 -7.72
C ARG A 237 9.64 -16.24 -7.45
N THR A 238 9.02 -15.19 -6.92
CA THR A 238 7.57 -15.09 -6.83
C THR A 238 7.09 -14.34 -8.07
N SER A 239 6.39 -15.05 -8.97
CA SER A 239 5.72 -14.46 -10.13
C SER A 239 4.30 -15.00 -10.19
N GLY A 240 3.31 -14.12 -10.09
CA GLY A 240 1.89 -14.48 -10.10
C GLY A 240 1.07 -13.43 -9.37
N SER A 241 0.26 -12.69 -10.11
CA SER A 241 -0.58 -11.59 -9.64
C SER A 241 -1.72 -12.04 -8.71
N ASP A 242 -2.06 -13.32 -8.73
CA ASP A 242 -3.24 -13.84 -8.05
C ASP A 242 -2.96 -14.21 -6.59
N SER A 243 -3.17 -13.24 -5.70
CA SER A 243 -3.31 -13.49 -4.27
C SER A 243 -4.67 -14.13 -4.01
N HIS A 244 -4.71 -15.42 -3.68
CA HIS A 244 -5.96 -16.11 -3.29
C HIS A 244 -5.97 -16.50 -1.81
N LYS A 245 -7.10 -16.20 -1.16
CA LYS A 245 -7.48 -16.47 0.24
C LYS A 245 -6.58 -15.86 1.33
N LYS A 246 -7.18 -14.94 2.11
CA LYS A 246 -6.82 -14.72 3.51
C LYS A 246 -7.47 -15.84 4.32
N GLU A 247 -6.70 -16.79 4.83
CA GLU A 247 -7.21 -17.68 5.89
C GLU A 247 -7.15 -16.88 7.19
N GLY A 248 -8.34 -16.54 7.71
CA GLY A 248 -8.55 -15.92 9.02
C GLY A 248 -8.88 -16.95 10.08
#